data_AF-A0AAV4K1R8-F1
#
_entry.id   AF-A0AAV4K1R8-F1
#
_cell.length_a   1.000
_cell.length_b   1.000
_cell.length_c   1.000
_cell.angle_alpha   90.00
_cell.angle_beta   90.00
_cell.angle_gamma   90.00
#
_symmetry.space_group_name_H-M   'P 1'
#
loop_
_entity.id
_entity.type
_entity.pdbx_description
1 polymer ?
#
loop_
_entity_poly.entity_id
_entity_poly.type
_entity_poly.pdbx_seq_one_letter_code
_entity_poly.pdbx_strand_id
1 'polypeptide(L)'
;MDFAALERNREARGPDYSGESWLVKIPREVEPEPKSAESEIRQPTKLDWIPVTSAAELQGQTLVLVNPEFVFYNREEGFRWDAPEGGRLGVRLEDIPAAHNPRPTGEGGHYWYVYETYQEHIERVLASAQKHAKDVWHICPKVDRKFELPDGTTELALKAAIAAHDIGKLSEGWQRWTRGWQALQVANYGQQTLWDGKSVAKTQTVGEYCAHTDYHPKYDKERNQAFDKGGKRPPHAGESAAVFMAAFGEVLRKRLGEKNARSVAYGVAGAVTRHHSAAATGETSAWKLDAGAAAEAQRVFTLIAAAELDPTVMDRLQRGGVKATLRPLSLSPTDPLAWLVYTLASRTLRLGDTRSFEAVRLQEAVS
;
A
#
# COMPACT_ATOMS: atom_id res chain seq x y z
N MET A 1 -9.89 17.26 -12.42
CA MET A 1 -10.98 16.66 -13.23
C MET A 1 -11.49 17.75 -14.16
N ASP A 2 -11.61 17.49 -15.46
CA ASP A 2 -12.05 18.52 -16.43
C ASP A 2 -13.57 18.41 -16.64
N PHE A 3 -14.33 18.98 -15.70
CA PHE A 3 -15.80 18.98 -15.77
C PHE A 3 -16.30 19.77 -16.99
N ALA A 4 -15.57 20.80 -17.40
CA ALA A 4 -15.93 21.60 -18.57
C ALA A 4 -15.84 20.77 -19.86
N ALA A 5 -14.89 19.84 -19.97
CA ALA A 5 -14.85 18.90 -21.09
C ALA A 5 -16.09 18.00 -21.15
N LEU A 6 -16.54 17.48 -20.01
CA LEU A 6 -17.74 16.65 -19.95
C LEU A 6 -19.00 17.43 -20.37
N GLU A 7 -19.11 18.68 -19.93
CA GLU A 7 -20.20 19.58 -20.33
C GLU A 7 -20.20 19.83 -21.84
N ARG A 8 -19.05 20.20 -22.43
CA ARG A 8 -18.89 20.36 -23.88
C ARG A 8 -19.27 19.08 -24.64
N ASN A 9 -18.85 17.92 -24.13
CA ASN A 9 -19.14 16.62 -24.75
C ASN A 9 -20.63 16.27 -24.70
N ARG A 10 -21.34 16.68 -23.65
CA ARG A 10 -22.79 16.54 -23.56
C ARG A 10 -23.51 17.47 -24.52
N GLU A 11 -23.13 18.74 -24.55
CA GLU A 11 -23.70 19.74 -25.47
C GLU A 11 -23.54 19.30 -26.94
N ALA A 12 -22.39 18.71 -27.28
CA ALA A 12 -22.10 18.20 -28.62
C ALA A 12 -23.02 17.05 -29.07
N ARG A 13 -23.73 16.38 -28.15
CA ARG A 13 -24.73 15.35 -28.48
C ARG A 13 -26.05 15.95 -28.98
N GLY A 14 -26.26 17.26 -28.79
CA GLY A 14 -27.45 17.97 -29.22
C GLY A 14 -28.67 17.81 -28.30
N PRO A 15 -29.74 18.59 -28.56
CA PRO A 15 -30.92 18.66 -27.70
C PRO A 15 -31.79 17.38 -27.71
N ASP A 16 -31.65 16.54 -28.75
CA ASP A 16 -32.44 15.31 -28.91
C ASP A 16 -31.82 14.09 -28.21
N TYR A 17 -30.74 14.28 -27.44
CA TYR A 17 -30.09 13.21 -26.70
C TYR A 17 -30.96 12.69 -25.56
N SER A 18 -31.45 11.45 -25.66
CA SER A 18 -32.32 10.80 -24.69
C SER A 18 -31.59 9.89 -23.69
N GLY A 19 -30.25 9.91 -23.65
CA GLY A 19 -29.44 9.09 -22.75
C GLY A 19 -29.45 9.57 -21.30
N GLU A 20 -28.67 8.90 -20.44
CA GLU A 20 -28.58 9.29 -19.04
C GLU A 20 -27.94 10.69 -18.89
N SER A 21 -28.54 11.56 -18.08
CA SER A 21 -28.18 12.98 -18.00
C SER A 21 -27.01 13.30 -17.07
N TRP A 22 -26.55 12.34 -16.28
CA TRP A 22 -25.46 12.54 -15.33
C TRP A 22 -24.11 12.48 -16.04
N LEU A 23 -23.21 13.40 -15.67
CA LEU A 23 -21.85 13.46 -16.19
C LEU A 23 -20.87 12.71 -15.29
N VAL A 24 -20.97 12.96 -13.98
CA VAL A 24 -20.14 12.38 -12.95
C VAL A 24 -21.00 12.03 -11.75
N LYS A 25 -20.67 10.94 -11.06
CA LYS A 25 -21.20 10.61 -9.74
C LYS A 25 -20.06 10.49 -8.73
N ILE A 26 -20.34 10.80 -7.47
CA ILE A 26 -19.43 10.60 -6.34
C ILE A 26 -20.04 9.60 -5.35
N PRO A 27 -19.23 8.74 -4.73
CA PRO A 27 -19.74 7.81 -3.75
C PRO A 27 -20.04 8.53 -2.42
N ARG A 28 -21.13 8.15 -1.75
CA ARG A 28 -21.43 8.50 -0.37
C ARG A 28 -21.67 7.23 0.42
N GLU A 29 -21.03 7.12 1.57
CA GLU A 29 -21.28 6.01 2.49
C GLU A 29 -22.69 6.14 3.05
N VAL A 30 -23.49 5.09 2.89
CA VAL A 30 -24.89 5.04 3.34
C VAL A 30 -25.01 4.30 4.66
N GLU A 31 -24.12 3.33 4.90
CA GLU A 31 -23.96 2.60 6.15
C GLU A 31 -22.46 2.47 6.43
N PRO A 32 -21.94 3.04 7.55
CA PRO A 32 -20.55 2.84 7.92
C PRO A 32 -20.30 1.37 8.23
N GLU A 33 -19.09 0.88 7.91
CA GLU A 33 -18.70 -0.48 8.26
C GLU A 33 -18.91 -0.74 9.76
N PRO A 34 -19.57 -1.84 10.16
CA PRO A 34 -19.56 -2.24 11.56
C PRO A 34 -18.10 -2.52 11.95
N LYS A 35 -17.60 -1.78 12.95
CA LYS A 35 -16.28 -1.99 13.55
C LYS A 35 -16.27 -3.33 14.30
N SER A 36 -16.17 -4.43 13.56
CA SER A 36 -15.90 -5.75 14.13
C SER A 36 -14.40 -5.83 14.42
N ALA A 37 -14.06 -6.03 15.69
CA ALA A 37 -12.68 -6.30 16.13
C ALA A 37 -12.20 -7.73 15.80
N GLU A 38 -13.03 -8.52 15.08
CA GLU A 38 -12.94 -9.99 15.08
C GLU A 38 -12.91 -10.67 13.71
N SER A 39 -12.95 -9.95 12.57
CA SER A 39 -12.85 -10.62 11.27
C SER A 39 -12.06 -9.85 10.23
N GLU A 40 -11.00 -10.47 9.71
CA GLU A 40 -10.32 -10.07 8.45
C GLU A 40 -11.23 -10.21 7.22
N ILE A 41 -12.44 -10.76 7.38
CA ILE A 41 -13.46 -10.87 6.32
C ILE A 41 -14.22 -9.54 6.24
N ARG A 42 -13.83 -8.76 5.23
CA ARG A 42 -14.38 -7.45 4.88
C ARG A 42 -15.81 -7.59 4.38
N GLN A 43 -16.78 -6.96 5.03
CA GLN A 43 -18.03 -6.65 4.34
C GLN A 43 -17.83 -5.37 3.53
N PRO A 44 -18.22 -5.31 2.25
CA PRO A 44 -18.03 -4.11 1.45
C PRO A 44 -18.86 -2.94 2.02
N THR A 45 -18.23 -1.77 2.16
CA THR A 45 -18.93 -0.52 2.46
C THR A 45 -20.05 -0.30 1.43
N LYS A 46 -21.28 -0.06 1.89
CA LYS A 46 -22.38 0.30 1.00
C LYS A 46 -22.23 1.76 0.59
N LEU A 47 -22.13 1.98 -0.72
CA LEU A 47 -21.96 3.30 -1.33
C LEU A 47 -23.17 3.62 -2.20
N ASP A 48 -23.72 4.82 -2.02
CA ASP A 48 -24.63 5.43 -2.99
C ASP A 48 -23.85 6.35 -3.93
N TRP A 49 -24.22 6.35 -5.21
CA TRP A 49 -23.56 7.16 -6.22
C TRP A 49 -24.42 8.39 -6.54
N ILE A 50 -24.01 9.53 -6.01
CA ILE A 50 -24.77 10.78 -6.15
C ILE A 50 -24.25 11.56 -7.36
N PRO A 51 -25.13 11.99 -8.29
CA PRO A 51 -24.76 12.86 -9.40
C PRO A 51 -24.14 14.16 -8.92
N VAL A 52 -23.08 14.56 -9.62
CA VAL A 52 -22.40 15.84 -9.40
C VAL A 52 -22.87 16.83 -10.45
N THR A 53 -23.22 18.03 -10.00
CA THR A 53 -23.76 19.09 -10.87
C THR A 53 -22.77 20.22 -11.15
N SER A 54 -21.66 20.28 -10.42
CA SER A 54 -20.66 21.34 -10.57
C SER A 54 -19.23 20.84 -10.34
N ALA A 55 -18.26 21.54 -10.93
CA ALA A 55 -16.84 21.25 -10.71
C ALA A 55 -16.41 21.41 -9.24
N ALA A 56 -17.08 22.28 -8.47
CA ALA A 56 -16.77 22.52 -7.07
C ALA A 56 -17.06 21.29 -6.19
N GLU A 57 -18.11 20.53 -6.49
CA GLU A 57 -18.47 19.29 -5.77
C GLU A 57 -17.43 18.17 -5.97
N LEU A 58 -16.65 18.23 -7.06
CA LEU A 58 -15.54 17.29 -7.33
C LEU A 58 -14.28 17.63 -6.54
N GLN A 59 -14.19 18.82 -5.95
CA GLN A 59 -13.02 19.21 -5.19
C GLN A 59 -12.87 18.31 -3.96
N GLY A 60 -11.70 17.67 -3.85
CA GLY A 60 -11.39 16.78 -2.74
C GLY A 60 -11.97 15.37 -2.86
N GLN A 61 -12.70 15.04 -3.93
CA GLN A 61 -13.24 13.70 -4.14
C GLN A 61 -12.14 12.73 -4.58
N THR A 62 -12.02 11.61 -3.87
CA THR A 62 -10.96 10.62 -4.10
C THR A 62 -11.38 9.52 -5.08
N LEU A 63 -12.69 9.34 -5.26
CA LEU A 63 -13.28 8.39 -6.20
C LEU A 63 -14.44 9.09 -6.92
N VAL A 64 -14.45 8.97 -8.23
CA VAL A 64 -15.48 9.53 -9.11
C VAL A 64 -15.86 8.46 -10.11
N LEU A 65 -17.15 8.36 -10.41
CA LEU A 65 -17.67 7.58 -11.52
C LEU A 65 -17.97 8.55 -12.65
N VAL A 66 -17.33 8.37 -13.80
CA VAL A 66 -17.56 9.20 -14.99
C VAL A 66 -18.47 8.47 -15.94
N ASN A 67 -19.45 9.16 -16.52
CA ASN A 67 -20.34 8.55 -17.49
C ASN A 67 -19.55 8.19 -18.76
N PRO A 68 -19.50 6.90 -19.14
CA PRO A 68 -18.70 6.44 -20.28
C PRO A 68 -19.11 7.05 -21.61
N GLU A 69 -20.33 7.58 -21.74
CA GLU A 69 -20.84 8.19 -22.99
C GLU A 69 -20.18 9.53 -23.33
N PHE A 70 -19.60 10.21 -22.33
CA PHE A 70 -19.02 11.55 -22.45
C PHE A 70 -17.50 11.58 -22.32
N VAL A 71 -16.85 10.43 -22.34
CA VAL A 71 -15.38 10.32 -22.29
C VAL A 71 -14.89 9.35 -23.34
N PHE A 72 -13.60 9.40 -23.64
CA PHE A 72 -12.95 8.41 -24.46
C PHE A 72 -12.12 7.46 -23.58
N TYR A 73 -12.21 6.17 -23.87
CA TYR A 73 -11.30 5.19 -23.31
C TYR A 73 -11.02 4.12 -24.35
N ASN A 74 -9.74 3.79 -24.52
CA ASN A 74 -9.30 2.56 -25.15
C ASN A 74 -8.17 1.92 -24.34
N ARG A 75 -7.82 0.68 -24.70
CA ARG A 75 -6.78 -0.06 -23.98
C ARG A 75 -5.38 0.53 -24.15
N GLU A 76 -5.10 1.14 -25.30
CA GLU A 76 -3.77 1.63 -25.68
C GLU A 76 -3.45 3.01 -25.08
N GLU A 77 -4.39 3.94 -25.12
CA GLU A 77 -4.22 5.32 -24.66
C GLU A 77 -4.81 5.56 -23.26
N GLY A 78 -5.76 4.72 -22.84
CA GLY A 78 -6.45 4.84 -21.57
C GLY A 78 -7.52 5.94 -21.58
N PHE A 79 -7.81 6.48 -20.39
CA PHE A 79 -8.86 7.48 -20.18
C PHE A 79 -8.46 8.85 -20.75
N ARG A 80 -9.35 9.45 -21.55
CA ARG A 80 -9.23 10.81 -22.09
C ARG A 80 -10.55 11.57 -21.99
N TRP A 81 -10.46 12.87 -21.78
CA TRP A 81 -11.64 13.76 -21.80
C TRP A 81 -12.20 13.91 -23.22
N ASP A 82 -11.31 14.03 -24.20
CA ASP A 82 -11.67 14.18 -25.62
C ASP A 82 -11.26 12.94 -26.41
N ALA A 83 -12.04 12.61 -27.43
CA ALA A 83 -11.66 11.59 -28.40
C ALA A 83 -10.48 12.09 -29.26
N PRO A 84 -9.54 11.20 -29.63
CA PRO A 84 -8.53 11.52 -30.64
C PRO A 84 -9.19 11.85 -31.99
N GLU A 85 -8.43 12.45 -32.90
CA GLU A 85 -8.90 12.75 -34.26
C GLU A 85 -9.45 11.49 -34.95
N GLY A 86 -10.68 11.57 -35.48
CA GLY A 86 -11.40 10.42 -36.05
C GLY A 86 -11.95 9.41 -35.03
N GLY A 87 -11.69 9.61 -33.73
CA GLY A 87 -12.27 8.84 -32.63
C GLY A 87 -13.69 9.28 -32.29
N ARG A 88 -14.39 8.43 -31.54
CA ARG A 88 -15.72 8.74 -30.97
C ARG A 88 -15.67 8.62 -29.45
N LEU A 89 -16.36 9.52 -28.75
CA LEU A 89 -16.62 9.35 -27.32
C LEU A 89 -17.43 8.06 -27.08
N GLY A 90 -17.25 7.50 -25.89
CA GLY A 90 -17.73 6.17 -25.53
C GLY A 90 -16.58 5.30 -25.03
N VAL A 91 -16.91 4.41 -24.09
CA VAL A 91 -16.06 3.27 -23.75
C VAL A 91 -16.60 2.07 -24.50
N ARG A 92 -15.78 1.43 -25.33
CA ARG A 92 -16.21 0.24 -26.08
C ARG A 92 -16.05 -1.01 -25.23
N LEU A 93 -16.93 -2.00 -25.43
CA LEU A 93 -16.92 -3.21 -24.61
C LEU A 93 -15.61 -3.99 -24.76
N GLU A 94 -15.03 -4.00 -25.96
CA GLU A 94 -13.74 -4.62 -26.27
C GLU A 94 -12.55 -3.95 -25.57
N ASP A 95 -12.68 -2.68 -25.20
CA ASP A 95 -11.67 -1.92 -24.48
C ASP A 95 -11.78 -2.11 -22.97
N ILE A 96 -12.94 -2.54 -22.46
CA ILE A 96 -13.13 -2.82 -21.04
C ILE A 96 -12.23 -4.00 -20.67
N PRO A 97 -11.26 -3.83 -19.74
CA PRO A 97 -10.46 -4.95 -19.27
C PRO A 97 -11.39 -6.04 -18.76
N ALA A 98 -11.11 -7.30 -19.14
CA ALA A 98 -11.86 -8.44 -18.64
C ALA A 98 -12.02 -8.31 -17.12
N ALA A 99 -13.27 -8.30 -16.64
CA ALA A 99 -13.53 -8.24 -15.22
C ALA A 99 -12.74 -9.37 -14.57
N HIS A 100 -11.84 -9.03 -13.64
CA HIS A 100 -11.20 -10.06 -12.85
C HIS A 100 -12.31 -10.87 -12.19
N ASN A 101 -12.35 -12.19 -12.45
CA ASN A 101 -13.31 -13.07 -11.82
C ASN A 101 -13.32 -12.74 -10.32
N PRO A 102 -14.48 -12.41 -9.73
CA PRO A 102 -14.54 -12.11 -8.31
C PRO A 102 -13.90 -13.29 -7.59
N ARG A 103 -12.83 -13.02 -6.82
CA ARG A 103 -12.21 -14.06 -6.00
C ARG A 103 -13.34 -14.64 -5.14
N PRO A 104 -13.59 -15.96 -5.17
CA PRO A 104 -14.69 -16.54 -4.43
C PRO A 104 -14.57 -16.12 -2.96
N THR A 105 -15.54 -15.35 -2.47
CA THR A 105 -15.53 -14.66 -1.18
C THR A 105 -15.67 -15.60 0.03
N GLY A 106 -15.39 -16.89 -0.14
CA GLY A 106 -15.55 -17.92 0.89
C GLY A 106 -14.38 -18.90 1.04
N GLU A 107 -13.45 -18.96 0.07
CA GLU A 107 -12.29 -19.84 0.18
C GLU A 107 -11.08 -19.07 0.72
N GLY A 108 -10.97 -19.00 2.04
CA GLY A 108 -9.79 -18.48 2.76
C GLY A 108 -8.51 -19.30 2.56
N GLY A 109 -8.36 -20.01 1.44
CA GLY A 109 -7.32 -21.01 1.16
C GLY A 109 -6.19 -20.55 0.24
N HIS A 110 -6.22 -19.32 -0.29
CA HIS A 110 -5.24 -18.89 -1.31
C HIS A 110 -4.13 -17.97 -0.79
N TYR A 111 -4.01 -17.77 0.52
CA TYR A 111 -2.87 -17.08 1.09
C TYR A 111 -2.21 -17.93 2.15
N TRP A 112 -0.92 -18.16 1.98
CA TRP A 112 -0.02 -18.70 2.99
C TRP A 112 1.28 -17.93 2.95
N TYR A 113 2.02 -18.00 4.04
CA TYR A 113 3.33 -17.41 4.21
C TYR A 113 4.29 -18.51 4.60
N VAL A 114 5.49 -18.46 4.03
CA VAL A 114 6.65 -19.15 4.57
C VAL A 114 7.49 -18.13 5.31
N TYR A 115 8.26 -18.62 6.27
CA TYR A 115 9.14 -17.80 7.07
C TYR A 115 10.03 -16.93 6.17
N GLU A 116 10.10 -15.65 6.50
CA GLU A 116 10.88 -14.68 5.75
C GLU A 116 11.42 -13.59 6.68
N THR A 117 12.71 -13.32 6.54
CA THR A 117 13.37 -12.19 7.23
C THR A 117 12.91 -10.85 6.66
N TYR A 118 13.03 -9.80 7.45
CA TYR A 118 12.69 -8.44 7.03
C TYR A 118 13.45 -8.02 5.77
N GLN A 119 14.76 -8.26 5.70
CA GLN A 119 15.54 -7.97 4.50
C GLN A 119 15.02 -8.72 3.26
N GLU A 120 14.88 -10.05 3.35
CA GLU A 120 14.42 -10.89 2.24
C GLU A 120 13.09 -10.38 1.70
N HIS A 121 12.18 -9.99 2.60
CA HIS A 121 10.89 -9.41 2.25
C HIS A 121 11.04 -8.13 1.46
N ILE A 122 11.77 -7.14 1.99
CA ILE A 122 11.91 -5.84 1.34
C ILE A 122 12.62 -5.98 -0.03
N GLU A 123 13.64 -6.84 -0.15
CA GLU A 123 14.30 -7.13 -1.42
C GLU A 123 13.34 -7.74 -2.44
N ARG A 124 12.51 -8.70 -2.02
CA ARG A 124 11.51 -9.33 -2.89
C ARG A 124 10.45 -8.33 -3.33
N VAL A 125 10.00 -7.45 -2.43
CA VAL A 125 9.06 -6.36 -2.74
C VAL A 125 9.66 -5.42 -3.78
N LEU A 126 10.92 -5.01 -3.62
CA LEU A 126 11.61 -4.16 -4.59
C LEU A 126 11.73 -4.85 -5.95
N ALA A 127 12.21 -6.09 -5.98
CA ALA A 127 12.37 -6.86 -7.22
C ALA A 127 11.03 -7.04 -7.95
N SER A 128 9.96 -7.32 -7.21
CA SER A 128 8.60 -7.42 -7.74
C SER A 128 8.10 -6.07 -8.29
N ALA A 129 8.30 -4.97 -7.55
CA ALA A 129 7.91 -3.64 -8.00
C ALA A 129 8.69 -3.21 -9.26
N GLN A 130 9.97 -3.56 -9.38
CA GLN A 130 10.82 -3.25 -10.53
C GLN A 130 10.43 -4.05 -11.78
N LYS A 131 9.94 -5.29 -11.65
CA LYS A 131 9.37 -6.03 -12.80
C LYS A 131 8.20 -5.29 -13.45
N HIS A 132 7.55 -4.41 -12.68
CA HIS A 132 6.49 -3.52 -13.14
C HIS A 132 6.98 -2.07 -13.35
N ALA A 133 8.27 -1.92 -13.72
CA ALA A 133 8.94 -0.66 -14.10
C ALA A 133 8.06 0.26 -14.97
N LYS A 134 7.40 -0.35 -15.97
CA LYS A 134 6.54 0.34 -16.93
C LYS A 134 5.29 0.97 -16.32
N ASP A 135 4.84 0.54 -15.14
CA ASP A 135 3.62 1.10 -14.53
C ASP A 135 3.89 2.36 -13.70
N VAL A 136 5.05 2.42 -13.02
CA VAL A 136 5.29 3.46 -11.99
C VAL A 136 6.59 4.21 -12.19
N TRP A 137 7.69 3.49 -12.42
CA TRP A 137 9.03 4.05 -12.30
C TRP A 137 9.35 5.06 -13.40
N HIS A 138 8.87 4.82 -14.62
CA HIS A 138 9.04 5.75 -15.74
C HIS A 138 8.34 7.12 -15.53
N ILE A 139 7.40 7.21 -14.58
CA ILE A 139 6.68 8.45 -14.23
C ILE A 139 7.53 9.32 -13.29
N CYS A 140 8.48 8.74 -12.54
CA CYS A 140 9.26 9.46 -11.52
C CYS A 140 9.93 10.75 -12.06
N PRO A 141 10.65 10.72 -13.21
CA PRO A 141 11.26 11.95 -13.74
C PRO A 141 10.24 12.99 -14.20
N LYS A 142 9.02 12.56 -14.59
CA LYS A 142 7.94 13.49 -14.96
C LYS A 142 7.38 14.20 -13.74
N VAL A 143 7.27 13.49 -12.60
CA VAL A 143 6.89 14.09 -11.31
C VAL A 143 7.94 15.06 -10.84
N ASP A 144 9.21 14.66 -10.85
CA ASP A 144 10.31 15.51 -10.39
C ASP A 144 10.31 16.84 -11.15
N ARG A 145 10.25 16.81 -12.49
CA ARG A 145 10.15 18.03 -13.31
C ARG A 145 8.90 18.86 -13.05
N LYS A 146 7.73 18.22 -12.91
CA LYS A 146 6.45 18.92 -12.71
C LYS A 146 6.43 19.73 -11.40
N PHE A 147 7.11 19.25 -10.38
CA PHE A 147 7.14 19.87 -9.05
C PHE A 147 8.49 20.51 -8.72
N GLU A 148 9.35 20.71 -9.72
CA GLU A 148 10.67 21.33 -9.58
C GLU A 148 11.53 20.65 -8.47
N LEU A 149 11.40 19.32 -8.36
CA LEU A 149 12.19 18.53 -7.42
C LEU A 149 13.56 18.22 -8.03
N PRO A 150 14.61 18.04 -7.20
CA PRO A 150 15.86 17.48 -7.67
C PRO A 150 15.64 16.10 -8.33
N ASP A 151 16.37 15.81 -9.40
CA ASP A 151 16.25 14.56 -10.12
C ASP A 151 16.40 13.33 -9.20
N GLY A 152 15.56 12.32 -9.41
CA GLY A 152 15.54 11.07 -8.65
C GLY A 152 14.85 11.17 -7.29
N THR A 153 14.24 12.31 -6.95
CA THR A 153 13.52 12.49 -5.68
C THR A 153 12.32 11.56 -5.57
N THR A 154 11.50 11.48 -6.62
CA THR A 154 10.33 10.61 -6.62
C THR A 154 10.74 9.14 -6.54
N GLU A 155 11.78 8.73 -7.28
CA GLU A 155 12.30 7.36 -7.21
C GLU A 155 12.80 7.02 -5.79
N LEU A 156 13.54 7.94 -5.16
CA LEU A 156 13.98 7.80 -3.76
C LEU A 156 12.78 7.64 -2.83
N ALA A 157 11.73 8.45 -3.00
CA ALA A 157 10.52 8.36 -2.18
C ALA A 157 9.82 6.99 -2.31
N LEU A 158 9.75 6.42 -3.53
CA LEU A 158 9.17 5.09 -3.74
C LEU A 158 10.02 3.97 -3.13
N LYS A 159 11.35 4.03 -3.28
CA LYS A 159 12.26 3.07 -2.65
C LYS A 159 12.21 3.16 -1.12
N ALA A 160 12.15 4.39 -0.59
CA ALA A 160 12.00 4.62 0.84
C ALA A 160 10.63 4.11 1.36
N ALA A 161 9.56 4.23 0.57
CA ALA A 161 8.27 3.62 0.91
C ALA A 161 8.37 2.09 1.00
N ILE A 162 9.03 1.44 0.03
CA ILE A 162 9.29 0.00 0.06
C ILE A 162 10.08 -0.39 1.31
N ALA A 163 11.22 0.26 1.58
CA ALA A 163 12.03 -0.03 2.74
C ALA A 163 11.27 0.21 4.06
N ALA A 164 10.47 1.27 4.13
CA ALA A 164 9.77 1.64 5.35
C ALA A 164 8.49 0.85 5.62
N HIS A 165 7.80 0.26 4.63
CA HIS A 165 6.40 -0.17 4.84
C HIS A 165 6.21 -1.14 6.02
N ASP A 166 7.19 -2.01 6.22
CA ASP A 166 7.20 -3.03 7.26
C ASP A 166 8.24 -2.78 8.37
N ILE A 167 8.88 -1.62 8.43
CA ILE A 167 9.91 -1.33 9.46
C ILE A 167 9.36 -1.40 10.90
N GLY A 168 8.06 -1.18 11.08
CA GLY A 168 7.36 -1.38 12.36
C GLY A 168 7.38 -2.85 12.83
N LYS A 169 7.54 -3.81 11.91
CA LYS A 169 7.74 -5.23 12.28
C LYS A 169 9.04 -5.43 13.07
N LEU A 170 9.96 -4.48 13.05
CA LEU A 170 11.18 -4.53 13.87
C LEU A 170 10.94 -4.16 15.34
N SER A 171 9.69 -3.89 15.76
CA SER A 171 9.35 -3.62 17.15
C SER A 171 9.49 -4.85 18.05
N GLU A 172 9.78 -4.63 19.34
CA GLU A 172 9.91 -5.72 20.32
C GLU A 172 8.64 -6.57 20.41
N GLY A 173 7.46 -5.93 20.30
CA GLY A 173 6.18 -6.61 20.34
C GLY A 173 6.04 -7.58 19.18
N TRP A 174 6.29 -7.11 17.95
CA TRP A 174 6.22 -7.94 16.76
C TRP A 174 7.23 -9.08 16.81
N GLN A 175 8.50 -8.79 17.09
CA GLN A 175 9.55 -9.80 17.10
C GLN A 175 9.37 -10.83 18.23
N ARG A 176 8.80 -10.45 19.38
CA ARG A 176 8.39 -11.41 20.42
C ARG A 176 7.29 -12.33 19.92
N TRP A 177 6.28 -11.79 19.25
CA TRP A 177 5.18 -12.56 18.68
C TRP A 177 5.68 -13.54 17.61
N THR A 178 6.54 -13.11 16.68
CA THR A 178 7.09 -13.98 15.62
C THR A 178 7.94 -15.10 16.21
N ARG A 179 8.82 -14.80 17.18
CA ARG A 179 9.63 -15.83 17.85
C ARG A 179 8.75 -16.90 18.52
N GLY A 180 7.69 -16.47 19.22
CA GLY A 180 6.76 -17.39 19.88
C GLY A 180 5.98 -18.26 18.89
N TRP A 181 5.42 -17.64 17.84
CA TRP A 181 4.69 -18.37 16.81
C TRP A 181 5.58 -19.33 16.04
N GLN A 182 6.77 -18.89 15.64
CA GLN A 182 7.70 -19.69 14.86
C GLN A 182 8.25 -20.88 15.66
N ALA A 183 8.46 -20.73 16.97
CA ALA A 183 8.79 -21.85 17.86
C ALA A 183 7.67 -22.91 17.88
N LEU A 184 6.40 -22.49 17.85
CA LEU A 184 5.26 -23.41 17.75
C LEU A 184 5.24 -24.14 16.39
N GLN A 185 5.54 -23.44 15.29
CA GLN A 185 5.61 -24.06 13.97
C GLN A 185 6.73 -25.12 13.91
N VAL A 186 7.91 -24.83 14.46
CA VAL A 186 9.02 -25.79 14.58
C VAL A 186 8.61 -27.00 15.43
N ALA A 187 7.93 -26.80 16.55
CA ALA A 187 7.47 -27.90 17.40
C ALA A 187 6.40 -28.76 16.69
N ASN A 188 5.54 -28.16 15.88
CA ASN A 188 4.43 -28.82 15.20
C ASN A 188 4.88 -29.61 13.95
N TYR A 189 5.73 -29.01 13.12
CA TYR A 189 6.18 -29.62 11.86
C TYR A 189 7.51 -30.38 12.02
N GLY A 190 8.33 -30.05 13.00
CA GLY A 190 9.65 -30.65 13.17
C GLY A 190 10.53 -30.46 11.93
N GLN A 191 11.04 -31.56 11.40
CA GLN A 191 11.83 -31.60 10.16
C GLN A 191 10.98 -31.96 8.93
N GLN A 192 9.65 -31.98 9.06
CA GLN A 192 8.76 -32.23 7.94
C GLN A 192 8.69 -31.02 7.03
N THR A 193 8.54 -31.28 5.74
CA THR A 193 8.25 -30.26 4.75
C THR A 193 6.89 -29.62 5.02
N LEU A 194 6.81 -28.30 4.88
CA LEU A 194 5.59 -27.52 4.97
C LEU A 194 4.66 -27.82 3.77
N TRP A 195 3.47 -27.23 3.80
CA TRP A 195 2.44 -27.36 2.76
C TRP A 195 2.87 -26.89 1.37
N ASP A 196 3.97 -26.16 1.25
CA ASP A 196 4.54 -25.73 -0.04
C ASP A 196 5.44 -26.81 -0.69
N GLY A 197 5.63 -27.96 -0.04
CA GLY A 197 6.39 -29.08 -0.58
C GLY A 197 7.91 -28.85 -0.65
N LYS A 198 8.43 -27.73 -0.16
CA LYS A 198 9.87 -27.40 -0.21
C LYS A 198 10.44 -26.81 1.07
N SER A 199 9.66 -26.04 1.83
CA SER A 199 10.16 -25.32 3.00
C SER A 199 10.07 -26.21 4.24
N VAL A 200 10.93 -25.96 5.23
CA VAL A 200 10.87 -26.61 6.55
C VAL A 200 10.81 -25.50 7.60
N ALA A 201 9.99 -25.68 8.63
CA ALA A 201 9.89 -24.71 9.71
C ALA A 201 11.26 -24.55 10.39
N LYS A 202 11.75 -23.32 10.51
CA LYS A 202 13.03 -23.01 11.16
C LYS A 202 12.83 -22.08 12.36
N THR A 203 13.71 -22.19 13.35
CA THR A 203 13.71 -21.28 14.49
C THR A 203 14.22 -19.90 14.07
N GLN A 204 13.54 -18.85 14.51
CA GLN A 204 14.05 -17.48 14.38
C GLN A 204 15.26 -17.30 15.33
N THR A 205 16.45 -17.10 14.76
CA THR A 205 17.69 -16.95 15.54
C THR A 205 17.82 -15.57 16.18
N VAL A 206 18.66 -15.47 17.21
CA VAL A 206 19.00 -14.19 17.85
C VAL A 206 19.64 -13.26 16.81
N GLY A 207 19.17 -12.01 16.75
CA GLY A 207 19.63 -11.01 15.78
C GLY A 207 18.97 -11.10 14.41
N GLU A 208 18.12 -12.11 14.17
CA GLU A 208 17.32 -12.20 12.94
C GLU A 208 15.95 -11.52 13.15
N TYR A 209 15.54 -10.70 12.18
CA TYR A 209 14.27 -9.99 12.22
C TYR A 209 13.29 -10.60 11.24
N CYS A 210 12.17 -11.10 11.75
CA CYS A 210 11.15 -11.79 10.96
C CYS A 210 10.11 -10.80 10.43
N ALA A 211 9.86 -10.81 9.12
CA ALA A 211 8.74 -10.09 8.49
C ALA A 211 7.50 -10.97 8.34
N HIS A 212 7.68 -12.25 8.00
CA HIS A 212 6.59 -13.23 7.89
C HIS A 212 6.98 -14.53 8.56
N THR A 213 6.01 -15.14 9.24
CA THR A 213 6.16 -16.46 9.84
C THR A 213 5.54 -17.52 8.95
N ASP A 214 5.88 -18.79 9.20
CA ASP A 214 5.16 -19.90 8.56
C ASP A 214 3.70 -19.89 8.99
N TYR A 215 2.78 -19.71 8.03
CA TYR A 215 1.35 -19.72 8.29
C TYR A 215 0.54 -20.19 7.08
N HIS A 216 -0.35 -21.15 7.28
CA HIS A 216 -1.37 -21.52 6.31
C HIS A 216 -2.76 -21.63 6.95
N PRO A 217 -3.76 -20.83 6.49
CA PRO A 217 -5.10 -20.81 7.09
C PRO A 217 -5.75 -22.18 7.24
N LYS A 218 -5.61 -23.07 6.25
CA LYS A 218 -6.17 -24.43 6.32
C LYS A 218 -5.57 -25.29 7.43
N TYR A 219 -4.26 -25.20 7.67
CA TYR A 219 -3.54 -26.09 8.58
C TYR A 219 -3.34 -25.49 9.97
N ASP A 220 -3.40 -24.17 10.07
CA ASP A 220 -2.93 -23.43 11.25
C ASP A 220 -4.06 -22.69 11.96
N LYS A 221 -5.30 -22.72 11.43
CA LYS A 221 -6.44 -21.95 11.97
C LYS A 221 -6.65 -22.15 13.47
N GLU A 222 -6.77 -23.41 13.92
CA GLU A 222 -7.04 -23.72 15.33
C GLU A 222 -5.86 -23.34 16.22
N ARG A 223 -4.62 -23.59 15.76
CA ARG A 223 -3.41 -23.19 16.48
C ARG A 223 -3.29 -21.68 16.58
N ASN A 224 -3.59 -20.95 15.51
CA ASN A 224 -3.59 -19.49 15.51
C ASN A 224 -4.63 -18.94 16.50
N GLN A 225 -5.85 -19.48 16.48
CA GLN A 225 -6.88 -19.11 17.45
C GLN A 225 -6.46 -19.40 18.90
N ALA A 226 -5.77 -20.51 19.15
CA ALA A 226 -5.25 -20.82 20.48
C ALA A 226 -4.10 -19.89 20.89
N PHE A 227 -3.16 -19.60 19.97
CA PHE A 227 -2.02 -18.73 20.20
C PHE A 227 -2.45 -17.28 20.44
N ASP A 228 -3.42 -16.77 19.69
CA ASP A 228 -3.96 -15.42 19.82
C ASP A 228 -4.60 -15.16 21.20
N LYS A 229 -5.02 -16.22 21.93
CA LYS A 229 -5.47 -16.09 23.34
C LYS A 229 -4.34 -15.65 24.27
N GLY A 230 -3.08 -15.95 23.94
CA GLY A 230 -1.89 -15.51 24.65
C GLY A 230 -1.39 -14.11 24.24
N GLY A 231 -1.91 -13.58 23.13
CA GLY A 231 -1.57 -12.25 22.62
C GLY A 231 -1.74 -12.19 21.11
N LYS A 232 -2.53 -11.21 20.64
CA LYS A 232 -2.78 -11.00 19.21
C LYS A 232 -1.51 -10.49 18.50
N ARG A 233 -1.40 -10.81 17.20
CA ARG A 233 -0.40 -10.23 16.30
C ARG A 233 -0.41 -8.68 16.39
N PRO A 234 0.71 -8.03 16.73
CA PRO A 234 0.75 -6.57 16.84
C PRO A 234 0.52 -5.85 15.50
N PRO A 235 -0.14 -4.67 15.48
CA PRO A 235 -0.18 -3.82 14.30
C PRO A 235 1.21 -3.19 14.04
N HIS A 236 1.59 -2.99 12.77
CA HIS A 236 2.90 -2.41 12.44
C HIS A 236 2.84 -1.21 11.47
N ALA A 237 1.77 -1.06 10.67
CA ALA A 237 1.74 -0.01 9.65
C ALA A 237 1.87 1.43 10.19
N GLY A 238 1.24 1.72 11.33
CA GLY A 238 1.39 3.02 12.01
C GLY A 238 2.80 3.21 12.58
N GLU A 239 3.37 2.16 13.18
CA GLU A 239 4.74 2.16 13.71
C GLU A 239 5.74 2.44 12.58
N SER A 240 5.55 1.78 11.44
CA SER A 240 6.35 1.97 10.23
C SER A 240 6.35 3.42 9.74
N ALA A 241 5.16 4.02 9.64
CA ALA A 241 5.02 5.41 9.21
C ALA A 241 5.70 6.37 10.20
N ALA A 242 5.60 6.10 11.50
CA ALA A 242 6.23 6.91 12.53
C ALA A 242 7.76 6.85 12.46
N VAL A 243 8.36 5.66 12.27
CA VAL A 243 9.81 5.52 12.05
C VAL A 243 10.24 6.33 10.83
N PHE A 244 9.55 6.15 9.70
CA PHE A 244 9.87 6.85 8.47
C PHE A 244 9.84 8.37 8.65
N MET A 245 8.77 8.91 9.22
CA MET A 245 8.62 10.35 9.43
C MET A 245 9.72 10.90 10.35
N ALA A 246 10.05 10.18 11.42
CA ALA A 246 11.02 10.64 12.40
C ALA A 246 12.47 10.54 11.87
N ALA A 247 12.83 9.43 11.23
CA ALA A 247 14.22 9.12 10.89
C ALA A 247 14.61 9.52 9.47
N PHE A 248 13.65 9.59 8.53
CA PHE A 248 13.91 9.96 7.14
C PHE A 248 13.39 11.36 6.77
N GLY A 249 12.46 11.92 7.57
CA GLY A 249 11.91 13.26 7.33
C GLY A 249 12.98 14.35 7.26
N GLU A 250 14.01 14.28 8.11
CA GLU A 250 15.12 15.25 8.10
C GLU A 250 15.99 15.13 6.83
N VAL A 251 16.18 13.92 6.32
CA VAL A 251 16.91 13.68 5.06
C VAL A 251 16.17 14.34 3.90
N LEU A 252 14.84 14.18 3.86
CA LEU A 252 14.00 14.86 2.88
C LEU A 252 14.07 16.38 3.05
N ARG A 253 14.02 16.89 4.28
CA ARG A 253 14.08 18.33 4.57
C ARG A 253 15.37 18.98 4.08
N LYS A 254 16.53 18.32 4.30
CA LYS A 254 17.83 18.77 3.81
C LYS A 254 17.91 18.80 2.28
N ARG A 255 17.28 17.81 1.61
CA ARG A 255 17.32 17.68 0.14
C ARG A 255 16.34 18.60 -0.58
N LEU A 256 15.14 18.79 -0.01
CA LEU A 256 13.99 19.37 -0.73
C LEU A 256 13.52 20.71 -0.16
N GLY A 257 14.05 21.13 1.00
CA GLY A 257 13.49 22.21 1.79
C GLY A 257 12.17 21.82 2.46
N GLU A 258 11.71 22.66 3.40
CA GLU A 258 10.61 22.34 4.31
C GLU A 258 9.30 21.92 3.59
N LYS A 259 8.86 22.73 2.61
CA LYS A 259 7.57 22.53 1.95
C LYS A 259 7.52 21.22 1.17
N ASN A 260 8.48 21.00 0.25
CA ASN A 260 8.49 19.82 -0.60
C ASN A 260 8.81 18.56 0.20
N ALA A 261 9.70 18.64 1.19
CA ALA A 261 9.97 17.52 2.09
C ALA A 261 8.73 17.06 2.84
N ARG A 262 7.95 18.00 3.38
CA ARG A 262 6.69 17.70 4.06
C ARG A 262 5.70 16.99 3.13
N SER A 263 5.51 17.49 1.91
CA SER A 263 4.60 16.87 0.95
C SER A 263 5.03 15.45 0.56
N VAL A 264 6.31 15.25 0.24
CA VAL A 264 6.87 13.92 -0.09
C VAL A 264 6.75 12.97 1.10
N ALA A 265 7.14 13.42 2.30
CA ALA A 265 7.09 12.61 3.50
C ALA A 265 5.65 12.16 3.83
N TYR A 266 4.67 13.06 3.69
CA TYR A 266 3.26 12.72 3.91
C TYR A 266 2.72 11.76 2.86
N GLY A 267 3.10 11.93 1.60
CA GLY A 267 2.73 11.00 0.54
C GLY A 267 3.18 9.56 0.87
N VAL A 268 4.46 9.41 1.23
CA VAL A 268 5.03 8.11 1.60
C VAL A 268 4.40 7.56 2.89
N ALA A 269 4.38 8.34 3.96
CA ALA A 269 3.83 7.92 5.26
C ALA A 269 2.35 7.55 5.16
N GLY A 270 1.58 8.24 4.32
CA GLY A 270 0.18 7.93 4.08
C GLY A 270 -0.01 6.60 3.37
N ALA A 271 0.88 6.24 2.43
CA ALA A 271 0.88 4.95 1.75
C ALA A 271 1.31 3.82 2.72
N VAL A 272 2.39 4.05 3.48
CA VAL A 272 2.88 3.13 4.50
C VAL A 272 1.84 2.90 5.59
N THR A 273 1.09 3.91 6.03
CA THR A 273 0.03 3.69 7.04
C THR A 273 -1.07 2.77 6.52
N ARG A 274 -1.42 2.87 5.23
CA ARG A 274 -2.63 2.27 4.66
C ARG A 274 -2.38 1.00 3.86
N HIS A 275 -1.17 0.44 3.90
CA HIS A 275 -0.83 -0.70 3.06
C HIS A 275 -1.64 -1.97 3.39
N HIS A 276 -2.12 -2.13 4.63
CA HIS A 276 -3.07 -3.21 4.99
C HIS A 276 -4.55 -2.81 4.83
N SER A 277 -4.89 -1.56 5.13
CA SER A 277 -6.26 -1.05 5.12
C SER A 277 -6.31 0.43 4.75
N ALA A 278 -7.20 0.79 3.82
CA ALA A 278 -7.45 2.17 3.44
C ALA A 278 -7.99 3.02 4.62
N ALA A 279 -8.67 2.39 5.58
CA ALA A 279 -9.25 3.02 6.75
C ALA A 279 -8.24 3.20 7.91
N ALA A 280 -6.99 2.73 7.75
CA ALA A 280 -5.99 2.83 8.80
C ALA A 280 -5.73 4.30 9.17
N THR A 281 -5.92 4.62 10.45
CA THR A 281 -5.71 5.94 11.02
C THR A 281 -4.28 6.18 11.45
N GLY A 282 -3.40 5.17 11.35
CA GLY A 282 -1.99 5.21 11.78
C GLY A 282 -1.75 5.48 13.27
N GLU A 283 -2.80 5.45 14.10
CA GLU A 283 -2.67 5.54 15.55
C GLU A 283 -1.87 4.35 16.08
N THR A 284 -0.92 4.63 16.97
CA THR A 284 -0.04 3.62 17.58
C THR A 284 -0.13 3.67 19.10
N SER A 285 -0.04 2.50 19.74
CA SER A 285 0.19 2.40 21.18
C SER A 285 1.65 2.73 21.53
N ALA A 286 2.04 2.59 22.79
CA ALA A 286 3.46 2.66 23.13
C ALA A 286 4.22 1.46 22.53
N TRP A 287 5.36 1.71 21.89
CA TRP A 287 6.20 0.67 21.29
C TRP A 287 7.66 1.12 21.26
N LYS A 288 8.58 0.18 21.02
CA LYS A 288 9.99 0.46 20.76
C LYS A 288 10.60 -0.59 19.84
N LEU A 289 11.68 -0.21 19.16
CA LEU A 289 12.43 -1.14 18.30
C LEU A 289 13.13 -2.20 19.15
N ASP A 290 13.21 -3.43 18.66
CA ASP A 290 13.92 -4.54 19.30
C ASP A 290 15.44 -4.28 19.30
N ALA A 291 16.17 -4.95 20.19
CA ALA A 291 17.61 -4.73 20.32
C ALA A 291 18.36 -5.11 19.04
N GLY A 292 18.98 -4.13 18.35
CA GLY A 292 19.68 -4.32 17.08
C GLY A 292 18.87 -3.89 15.85
N ALA A 293 17.57 -3.62 16.01
CA ALA A 293 16.66 -3.30 14.91
C ALA A 293 17.03 -1.98 14.23
N ALA A 294 17.60 -1.02 14.95
CA ALA A 294 18.10 0.22 14.37
C ALA A 294 19.19 -0.03 13.31
N ALA A 295 20.11 -0.97 13.57
CA ALA A 295 21.16 -1.33 12.63
C ALA A 295 20.60 -2.08 11.41
N GLU A 296 19.64 -2.98 11.64
CA GLU A 296 18.98 -3.71 10.55
C GLU A 296 18.19 -2.76 9.64
N ALA A 297 17.38 -1.88 10.22
CA ALA A 297 16.65 -0.84 9.50
C ALA A 297 17.59 0.02 8.65
N GLN A 298 18.69 0.51 9.24
CA GLN A 298 19.69 1.31 8.54
C GLN A 298 20.26 0.56 7.35
N ARG A 299 20.66 -0.71 7.54
CA ARG A 299 21.26 -1.55 6.51
C ARG A 299 20.29 -1.77 5.34
N VAL A 300 19.04 -2.12 5.63
CA VAL A 300 18.00 -2.31 4.60
C VAL A 300 17.68 -1.00 3.88
N PHE A 301 17.60 0.13 4.59
CA PHE A 301 17.38 1.44 3.95
C PHE A 301 18.51 1.82 3.01
N THR A 302 19.76 1.60 3.42
CA THR A 302 20.93 1.84 2.57
C THR A 302 20.92 0.94 1.35
N LEU A 303 20.61 -0.36 1.52
CA LEU A 303 20.55 -1.32 0.42
C LEU A 303 19.47 -0.96 -0.62
N ILE A 304 18.28 -0.57 -0.16
CA ILE A 304 17.08 -0.45 -0.99
C ILE A 304 16.92 0.97 -1.55
N ALA A 305 17.13 1.98 -0.72
CA ALA A 305 16.92 3.38 -1.05
C ALA A 305 18.21 4.15 -1.34
N ALA A 306 19.38 3.53 -1.17
CA ALA A 306 20.68 4.20 -1.26
C ALA A 306 20.74 5.47 -0.38
N ALA A 307 20.10 5.39 0.79
CA ALA A 307 19.98 6.50 1.72
C ALA A 307 20.08 6.02 3.16
N GLU A 308 20.42 6.94 4.05
CA GLU A 308 20.60 6.66 5.47
C GLU A 308 19.41 7.18 6.28
N LEU A 309 19.07 6.47 7.35
CA LEU A 309 18.16 6.96 8.38
C LEU A 309 18.97 7.80 9.38
N ASP A 310 18.34 8.75 10.05
CA ASP A 310 19.01 9.51 11.12
C ASP A 310 19.39 8.56 12.29
N PRO A 311 20.69 8.31 12.53
CA PRO A 311 21.12 7.31 13.52
C PRO A 311 20.78 7.73 14.95
N THR A 312 20.72 9.04 15.23
CA THR A 312 20.34 9.56 16.56
C THR A 312 18.87 9.30 16.83
N VAL A 313 18.03 9.49 15.82
CA VAL A 313 16.59 9.17 15.91
C VAL A 313 16.39 7.67 16.07
N MET A 314 17.09 6.85 15.29
CA MET A 314 16.97 5.40 15.37
C MET A 314 17.41 4.85 16.74
N ASP A 315 18.52 5.35 17.31
CA ASP A 315 18.96 4.98 18.66
C ASP A 315 17.92 5.39 19.72
N ARG A 316 17.32 6.58 19.59
CA ARG A 316 16.24 7.04 20.47
C ARG A 316 15.01 6.13 20.37
N LEU A 317 14.60 5.72 19.17
CA LEU A 317 13.46 4.82 18.96
C LEU A 317 13.70 3.42 19.53
N GLN A 318 14.95 2.95 19.52
CA GLN A 318 15.32 1.65 20.11
C GLN A 318 15.42 1.70 21.64
N ARG A 319 16.08 2.72 22.21
CA ARG A 319 16.30 2.82 23.66
C ARG A 319 15.09 3.37 24.41
N GLY A 320 14.51 4.45 23.90
CA GLY A 320 13.45 5.21 24.57
C GLY A 320 12.04 4.87 24.08
N GLY A 321 11.93 4.28 22.88
CA GLY A 321 10.64 4.00 22.27
C GLY A 321 9.83 5.24 21.92
N VAL A 322 8.56 4.99 21.64
CA VAL A 322 7.53 5.98 21.39
C VAL A 322 6.44 5.76 22.44
N LYS A 323 6.07 6.81 23.18
CA LYS A 323 5.05 6.71 24.25
C LYS A 323 3.64 6.47 23.71
N ALA A 324 3.38 6.99 22.52
CA ALA A 324 2.21 6.86 21.63
C ALA A 324 2.30 8.09 20.71
N THR A 325 2.24 7.97 19.39
CA THR A 325 2.30 9.18 18.54
C THR A 325 1.47 9.08 17.28
N LEU A 326 0.63 10.12 17.16
CA LEU A 326 -0.05 10.82 16.07
C LEU A 326 -0.73 10.02 14.94
N ARG A 327 -2.03 10.31 14.79
CA ARG A 327 -2.74 10.28 13.51
C ARG A 327 -1.80 10.84 12.42
N PRO A 328 -1.38 10.06 11.42
CA PRO A 328 -0.77 10.61 10.22
C PRO A 328 -1.73 11.67 9.70
N LEU A 329 -1.14 12.82 9.42
CA LEU A 329 -1.88 13.97 8.92
C LEU A 329 -2.71 13.58 7.71
N SER A 330 -3.95 14.06 7.66
CA SER A 330 -4.89 13.75 6.61
C SER A 330 -4.27 14.14 5.26
N LEU A 331 -4.08 13.15 4.39
CA LEU A 331 -3.72 13.41 3.00
C LEU A 331 -4.87 14.19 2.38
N SER A 332 -4.60 15.44 2.02
CA SER A 332 -5.58 16.28 1.34
C SER A 332 -5.25 16.35 -0.15
N PRO A 333 -6.25 16.19 -1.04
CA PRO A 333 -6.09 16.46 -2.47
C PRO A 333 -5.66 17.91 -2.80
N THR A 334 -5.68 18.81 -1.81
CA THR A 334 -5.18 20.18 -1.93
C THR A 334 -3.65 20.29 -1.88
N ASP A 335 -2.93 19.20 -1.57
CA ASP A 335 -1.47 19.09 -1.76
C ASP A 335 -1.19 18.14 -2.93
N PRO A 336 -1.04 18.66 -4.17
CA PRO A 336 -0.92 17.82 -5.36
C PRO A 336 0.35 16.96 -5.36
N LEU A 337 1.44 17.43 -4.72
CA LEU A 337 2.68 16.67 -4.63
C LEU A 337 2.51 15.50 -3.67
N ALA A 338 2.00 15.75 -2.46
CA ALA A 338 1.75 14.69 -1.49
C ALA A 338 0.78 13.63 -2.04
N TRP A 339 -0.27 14.07 -2.73
CA TRP A 339 -1.25 13.18 -3.34
C TRP A 339 -0.64 12.30 -4.44
N LEU A 340 0.21 12.88 -5.29
CA LEU A 340 0.85 12.11 -6.36
C LEU A 340 1.87 11.12 -5.81
N VAL A 341 2.69 11.53 -4.84
CA VAL A 341 3.62 10.63 -4.15
C VAL A 341 2.87 9.50 -3.43
N TYR A 342 1.78 9.81 -2.72
CA TYR A 342 0.92 8.80 -2.10
C TYR A 342 0.39 7.78 -3.11
N THR A 343 -0.12 8.27 -4.25
CA THR A 343 -0.69 7.42 -5.28
C THR A 343 0.35 6.47 -5.86
N LEU A 344 1.53 6.99 -6.21
CA LEU A 344 2.63 6.21 -6.76
C LEU A 344 3.22 5.24 -5.71
N ALA A 345 3.40 5.68 -4.46
CA ALA A 345 3.88 4.83 -3.38
C ALA A 345 2.91 3.69 -3.07
N SER A 346 1.62 3.98 -2.97
CA SER A 346 0.58 2.96 -2.76
C SER A 346 0.53 1.95 -3.90
N ARG A 347 0.65 2.42 -5.16
CA ARG A 347 0.72 1.54 -6.33
C ARG A 347 2.00 0.69 -6.31
N THR A 348 3.14 1.28 -5.96
CA THR A 348 4.42 0.59 -5.84
C THR A 348 4.36 -0.52 -4.79
N LEU A 349 3.86 -0.21 -3.59
CA LEU A 349 3.69 -1.19 -2.52
C LEU A 349 2.73 -2.29 -2.95
N ARG A 350 1.57 -1.96 -3.55
CA ARG A 350 0.62 -2.98 -4.00
C ARG A 350 1.19 -3.88 -5.11
N LEU A 351 1.94 -3.32 -6.05
CA LEU A 351 2.60 -4.10 -7.10
C LEU A 351 3.75 -4.94 -6.54
N GLY A 352 4.54 -4.40 -5.62
CA GLY A 352 5.67 -5.07 -5.01
C GLY A 352 5.21 -6.16 -4.04
N ASP A 353 4.58 -5.75 -2.94
CA ASP A 353 4.17 -6.56 -1.80
C ASP A 353 3.21 -7.68 -2.21
N THR A 354 2.07 -7.35 -2.83
CA THR A 354 1.09 -8.38 -3.23
C THR A 354 1.66 -9.36 -4.25
N ARG A 355 2.38 -8.89 -5.27
CA ARG A 355 2.88 -9.78 -6.34
C ARG A 355 4.14 -10.54 -5.94
N SER A 356 4.86 -10.09 -4.92
CA SER A 356 6.00 -10.82 -4.35
C SER A 356 5.56 -12.21 -3.88
N PHE A 357 4.33 -12.34 -3.38
CA PHE A 357 3.71 -13.61 -3.01
C PHE A 357 3.09 -14.35 -4.20
N GLU A 358 2.51 -13.64 -5.18
CA GLU A 358 1.92 -14.28 -6.37
C GLU A 358 2.98 -14.99 -7.24
N ALA A 359 4.19 -14.41 -7.35
CA ALA A 359 5.28 -15.03 -8.11
C ALA A 359 5.74 -16.37 -7.51
N VAL A 360 5.77 -16.46 -6.18
CA VAL A 360 6.06 -17.71 -5.45
C VAL A 360 4.96 -18.74 -5.71
N ARG A 361 3.69 -18.32 -5.65
CA ARG A 361 2.53 -19.20 -5.89
C ARG A 361 2.43 -19.70 -7.33
N LEU A 362 2.77 -18.87 -8.32
CA LEU A 362 2.72 -19.27 -9.74
C LEU A 362 3.84 -20.23 -10.12
N GLN A 363 5.01 -20.12 -9.51
CA GLN A 363 6.09 -21.11 -9.71
C GLN A 363 5.70 -22.49 -9.17
N GLU A 364 4.85 -22.55 -8.13
CA GLU A 364 4.39 -23.78 -7.48
C GLU A 364 3.18 -24.42 -8.17
N ALA A 365 2.33 -23.64 -8.85
CA ALA A 365 1.18 -24.19 -9.59
C ALA A 365 1.58 -24.91 -10.90
N VAL A 366 2.85 -24.75 -11.33
CA VAL A 366 3.39 -25.31 -12.58
C VAL A 366 4.39 -26.45 -12.31
N SER A 367 4.74 -26.68 -11.05
CA SER A 367 5.56 -27.81 -10.55
C SER A 367 4.68 -28.90 -9.95
#